data_AF-A0A8T5XJT1-F1
#
_entry.id   AF-A0A8T5XJT1-F1
#
_cell.length_a   1.000
_cell.length_b   1.000
_cell.length_c   1.000
_cell.angle_alpha   90.00
_cell.angle_beta   90.00
_cell.angle_gamma   90.00
#
_symmetry.space_group_name_H-M   'P 1'
#
loop_
_entity.id
_entity.type
_entity.pdbx_description
1 polymer ?
#
loop_
_entity_poly.entity_id
_entity_poly.type
_entity_poly.pdbx_seq_one_letter_code
_entity_poly.pdbx_strand_id
1 'polypeptide(L)'
;MAGSIRHLIPGGNTSKGFYSYYDYIIEKDANRIFVIKGGPGVGKSSMMKKIGQEMLDKGYDVEYHHCSSDNNSLDGLVIQKLNVAFLDGTAPHVGVSVVQ
;
A
#
# COMPACT_ATOMS: atom_id res chain seq x y z
N MET A 1 4.73 1.23 -23.54
CA MET A 1 3.34 1.53 -23.15
C MET A 1 3.37 1.89 -21.68
N ALA A 2 2.63 2.92 -21.26
CA ALA A 2 2.53 3.25 -19.83
C ALA A 2 1.86 2.09 -19.07
N GLY A 3 2.25 1.86 -17.82
CA GLY A 3 1.62 0.85 -16.98
C GLY A 3 0.18 1.21 -16.63
N SER A 4 -0.56 0.26 -16.07
CA SER A 4 -1.93 0.47 -15.59
C SER A 4 -1.99 0.69 -14.08
N ILE A 5 -3.01 1.43 -13.64
CA ILE A 5 -3.24 1.73 -12.22
C ILE A 5 -4.52 1.04 -11.77
N ARG A 6 -4.44 0.33 -10.65
CA ARG A 6 -5.61 -0.15 -9.91
C ARG A 6 -5.71 0.58 -8.58
N HIS A 7 -6.93 0.99 -8.22
CA HIS A 7 -7.22 1.58 -6.92
C HIS A 7 -8.03 0.59 -6.08
N LEU A 8 -7.61 0.37 -4.84
CA LEU A 8 -8.18 -0.60 -3.91
C LEU A 8 -8.47 0.07 -2.57
N ILE A 9 -9.50 -0.41 -1.89
CA ILE A 9 -9.85 -0.02 -0.51
C ILE A 9 -9.77 -1.29 0.34
N PRO A 10 -8.60 -1.60 0.93
CA PRO A 10 -8.36 -2.88 1.60
C PRO A 10 -9.01 -2.97 2.98
N GLY A 11 -9.51 -1.89 3.56
CA GLY A 11 -10.14 -1.93 4.90
C GLY A 11 -11.27 -0.94 5.05
N GLY A 12 -12.14 -1.18 6.02
CA GLY A 12 -13.30 -0.34 6.28
C GLY A 12 -13.95 -0.60 7.64
N ASN A 13 -14.76 0.36 8.08
CA ASN A 13 -15.52 0.25 9.33
C ASN A 13 -16.84 -0.49 9.10
N THR A 14 -17.13 -1.48 9.93
CA THR A 14 -18.36 -2.28 9.89
C THR A 14 -19.10 -2.20 11.22
N SER A 15 -20.34 -2.73 11.27
CA SER A 15 -21.09 -2.84 12.51
C SER A 15 -20.43 -3.73 13.58
N LYS A 16 -19.42 -4.52 13.20
CA LYS A 16 -18.63 -5.38 14.09
C LYS A 16 -17.24 -4.80 14.42
N GLY A 17 -16.96 -3.56 14.01
CA GLY A 17 -15.65 -2.92 14.12
C GLY A 17 -14.91 -2.83 12.78
N PHE A 18 -13.62 -2.47 12.84
CA PHE A 18 -12.76 -2.35 11.66
C PHE A 18 -12.43 -3.73 11.09
N TYR A 19 -12.58 -3.89 9.77
CA TYR A 19 -12.20 -5.09 9.03
C TYR A 19 -11.19 -4.73 7.94
N SER A 20 -10.21 -5.61 7.71
CA SER A 20 -9.03 -5.33 6.90
C SER A 20 -8.59 -6.56 6.09
N TYR A 21 -8.26 -6.35 4.82
CA TYR A 21 -7.64 -7.29 3.90
C TYR A 21 -6.13 -7.01 3.72
N TYR A 22 -5.49 -6.32 4.68
CA TYR A 22 -4.07 -5.95 4.55
C TYR A 22 -3.14 -7.15 4.44
N ASP A 23 -3.53 -8.28 5.03
CA ASP A 23 -2.79 -9.56 4.92
C ASP A 23 -2.73 -10.11 3.49
N TYR A 24 -3.53 -9.57 2.57
CA TYR A 24 -3.61 -9.97 1.16
C TYR A 24 -3.12 -8.87 0.20
N ILE A 25 -2.44 -7.83 0.71
CA ILE A 25 -1.90 -6.75 -0.15
C ILE A 25 -0.82 -7.29 -1.08
N ILE A 26 0.03 -8.20 -0.59
CA ILE A 26 1.07 -8.84 -1.38
C ILE A 26 1.23 -10.29 -0.91
N GLU A 27 1.60 -11.15 -1.85
CA GLU A 27 1.88 -12.56 -1.57
C GLU A 27 3.05 -12.71 -0.59
N LYS A 28 3.06 -13.84 0.14
CA LYS A 28 4.08 -14.13 1.16
C LYS A 28 5.48 -14.30 0.59
N ASP A 29 5.60 -14.56 -0.71
CA ASP A 29 6.86 -14.70 -1.44
C ASP A 29 7.38 -13.38 -2.03
N ALA A 30 6.86 -12.24 -1.53
CA ALA A 30 7.30 -10.91 -1.93
C ALA A 30 8.84 -10.80 -2.00
N ASN A 31 9.35 -10.29 -3.12
CA ASN A 31 10.78 -10.03 -3.28
C ASN A 31 11.27 -8.99 -2.26
N ARG A 32 10.41 -8.00 -1.95
CA ARG A 32 10.73 -6.99 -0.94
C ARG A 32 9.50 -6.27 -0.42
N ILE A 33 9.52 -5.98 0.88
CA ILE A 33 8.50 -5.19 1.55
C ILE A 33 9.16 -4.04 2.30
N PHE A 34 8.75 -2.83 1.98
CA PHE A 34 9.22 -1.60 2.62
C PHE A 34 8.13 -1.09 3.57
N VAL A 35 8.45 -1.02 4.87
CA VAL A 35 7.56 -0.41 5.85
C VAL A 35 7.99 1.04 6.08
N ILE A 36 7.14 1.99 5.68
CA ILE A 36 7.38 3.42 5.84
C ILE A 36 6.80 3.86 7.18
N LYS A 37 7.68 4.14 8.14
CA LYS A 37 7.31 4.66 9.46
C LYS A 37 7.34 6.19 9.47
N GLY A 38 6.43 6.79 10.23
CA GLY A 38 6.41 8.24 10.45
C GLY A 38 5.06 8.71 10.96
N GLY A 39 5.04 9.89 11.60
CA GLY A 39 3.81 10.48 12.12
C GLY A 39 2.78 10.84 11.03
N PRO A 40 1.56 11.26 11.41
CA PRO A 40 0.61 11.86 10.48
C PRO A 40 1.21 13.09 9.77
N GLY A 41 0.91 13.28 8.50
CA GLY A 41 1.31 14.48 7.74
C GLY A 41 2.79 14.55 7.29
N VAL A 42 3.63 13.56 7.60
CA VAL A 42 5.07 13.58 7.22
C VAL A 42 5.34 13.18 5.76
N GLY A 43 4.30 12.96 4.95
CA GLY A 43 4.42 12.74 3.51
C GLY A 43 4.54 11.29 3.04
N LYS A 44 4.18 10.29 3.86
CA LYS A 44 4.25 8.85 3.51
C LYS A 44 3.43 8.50 2.25
N SER A 45 2.15 8.87 2.24
CA SER A 45 1.26 8.72 1.07
C SER A 45 1.81 9.44 -0.17
N SER A 46 2.27 10.68 0.00
CA SER A 46 2.86 11.46 -1.10
C SER A 46 4.12 10.80 -1.67
N MET A 47 4.96 10.20 -0.83
CA MET A 47 6.12 9.42 -1.27
C MET A 47 5.69 8.19 -2.08
N MET A 48 4.71 7.41 -1.59
CA MET A 48 4.18 6.26 -2.32
C MET A 48 3.58 6.66 -3.68
N LYS A 49 2.80 7.73 -3.76
CA LYS A 49 2.24 8.23 -5.04
C LYS A 49 3.33 8.61 -6.04
N LYS A 50 4.42 9.25 -5.58
CA LYS A 50 5.56 9.61 -6.44
C LYS A 50 6.28 8.36 -6.97
N ILE A 51 6.50 7.36 -6.12
CA ILE A 51 7.10 6.09 -6.52
C ILE A 51 6.19 5.39 -7.54
N GLY A 52 4.89 5.32 -7.26
CA GLY A 52 3.91 4.71 -8.16
C GLY A 52 3.88 5.36 -9.54
N GLN A 53 3.87 6.70 -9.60
CA GLN A 53 3.92 7.43 -10.87
C GLN A 53 5.19 7.11 -11.66
N GLU A 54 6.36 7.14 -11.01
CA GLU A 54 7.63 6.80 -11.64
C GLU A 54 7.63 5.36 -12.22
N MET A 55 6.97 4.42 -11.54
CA MET A 55 6.86 3.03 -12.01
C MET A 55 5.90 2.89 -13.19
N LEU A 56 4.80 3.62 -13.18
CA LEU A 56 3.85 3.69 -14.29
C LEU A 56 4.50 4.25 -15.56
N ASP A 57 5.28 5.32 -15.41
CA ASP A 57 6.01 5.96 -16.51
C ASP A 57 7.05 4.99 -17.11
N LYS A 58 7.58 4.07 -16.29
CA LYS A 58 8.45 2.95 -16.70
C LYS A 58 7.70 1.74 -17.28
N GLY A 59 6.38 1.77 -17.33
CA GLY A 59 5.57 0.69 -17.90
C GLY A 59 5.23 -0.44 -16.92
N TYR A 60 5.34 -0.21 -15.61
CA TYR A 60 4.92 -1.18 -14.58
C TYR A 60 3.49 -0.93 -14.14
N ASP A 61 2.72 -2.01 -13.99
CA ASP A 61 1.41 -1.95 -13.35
C ASP A 61 1.58 -1.74 -11.83
N VAL A 62 0.74 -0.86 -11.27
CA VAL A 62 0.76 -0.54 -9.84
C VAL A 62 -0.62 -0.63 -9.23
N GLU A 63 -0.66 -1.00 -7.95
CA GLU A 63 -1.87 -0.95 -7.14
C GLU A 63 -1.72 0.06 -6.02
N TYR A 64 -2.68 0.97 -5.93
CA TYR A 64 -2.80 1.95 -4.87
C TYR A 64 -3.84 1.48 -3.86
N HIS A 65 -3.40 1.28 -2.63
CA HIS A 65 -4.23 0.83 -1.51
C HIS A 65 -4.55 2.02 -0.63
N HIS A 66 -5.81 2.47 -0.67
CA HIS A 66 -6.26 3.70 -0.02
C HIS A 66 -6.56 3.49 1.46
N CYS A 67 -6.31 4.54 2.23
CA CYS A 67 -6.61 4.56 3.66
C CYS A 67 -8.12 4.58 3.90
N SER A 68 -8.59 3.71 4.78
CA SER A 68 -10.02 3.60 5.11
C SER A 68 -10.63 4.87 5.74
N SER A 69 -9.81 5.74 6.33
CA SER A 69 -10.24 7.01 6.94
C SER A 69 -10.02 8.22 6.05
N ASP A 70 -9.22 8.09 4.97
CA ASP A 70 -8.95 9.16 4.01
C ASP A 70 -8.69 8.57 2.62
N ASN A 71 -9.68 8.68 1.73
CA ASN A 71 -9.60 8.18 0.35
C ASN A 71 -8.50 8.86 -0.49
N ASN A 72 -7.93 9.97 -0.04
CA ASN A 72 -6.80 10.61 -0.71
C ASN A 72 -5.45 10.17 -0.13
N SER A 73 -5.42 9.43 0.98
CA SER A 73 -4.19 8.88 1.55
C SER A 73 -4.00 7.44 1.09
N LEU A 74 -2.75 7.05 0.83
CA LEU A 74 -2.38 5.66 0.59
C LEU A 74 -1.79 5.06 1.85
N ASP A 75 -2.22 3.83 2.15
CA ASP A 75 -1.62 2.97 3.17
C ASP A 75 -0.74 1.89 2.52
N GLY A 76 -0.84 1.69 1.20
CA GLY A 76 0.01 0.77 0.48
C GLY A 76 0.18 1.06 -1.01
N LEU A 77 1.28 0.57 -1.55
CA LEU A 77 1.62 0.55 -2.96
C LEU A 77 2.20 -0.82 -3.32
N VAL A 78 1.69 -1.46 -4.37
CA VAL A 78 2.22 -2.73 -4.89
C VAL A 78 2.66 -2.55 -6.32
N ILE A 79 3.85 -3.07 -6.65
CA ILE A 79 4.37 -3.14 -8.02
C ILE A 79 4.41 -4.63 -8.40
N GLN A 80 3.34 -5.12 -9.03
CA GLN A 80 3.07 -6.55 -9.18
C GLN A 80 4.22 -7.30 -9.87
N LYS A 81 4.68 -6.79 -11.02
CA LYS A 81 5.75 -7.44 -11.80
C LYS A 81 7.09 -7.52 -11.07
N LEU A 82 7.35 -6.60 -10.13
CA LEU A 82 8.55 -6.63 -9.30
C LEU A 82 8.37 -7.47 -8.03
N ASN A 83 7.14 -7.87 -7.71
CA ASN A 83 6.76 -8.46 -6.43
C ASN A 83 7.27 -7.64 -5.23
N VAL A 84 7.06 -6.31 -5.29
CA VAL A 84 7.49 -5.36 -4.26
C VAL A 84 6.30 -4.58 -3.70
N ALA A 85 6.25 -4.42 -2.38
CA ALA A 85 5.26 -3.60 -1.69
C ALA A 85 5.89 -2.50 -0.83
N PHE A 86 5.18 -1.38 -0.70
CA PHE A 86 5.39 -0.33 0.28
C PHE A 86 4.14 -0.24 1.16
N LEU A 87 4.33 -0.20 2.48
CA LEU A 87 3.25 -0.20 3.46
C LEU A 87 3.44 0.94 4.47
N ASP A 88 2.35 1.60 4.87
CA ASP A 88 2.34 2.51 6.01
C ASP A 88 2.51 1.70 7.32
N GLY A 89 3.52 2.05 8.11
CA GLY A 89 3.81 1.41 9.40
C GLY A 89 3.10 2.03 10.62
N THR A 90 2.09 2.88 10.43
CA THR A 90 1.29 3.46 11.52
C THR A 90 0.38 2.38 12.13
N ALA A 91 0.19 2.35 13.46
CA ALA A 91 -0.76 1.40 14.07
C ALA A 91 -2.18 1.61 13.46
N PRO A 92 -2.95 0.56 13.14
CA PRO A 92 -2.80 -0.87 13.46
C PRO A 92 -1.92 -1.69 12.48
N HIS A 93 -1.33 -1.06 11.46
CA HIS A 93 -0.58 -1.74 10.38
C HIS A 93 0.78 -2.31 10.82
N VAL A 94 1.15 -2.14 12.09
CA VAL A 94 2.35 -2.71 12.73
C VAL A 94 2.29 -4.24 12.80
N GLY A 95 1.10 -4.83 12.66
CA GLY A 95 0.87 -6.29 12.75
C GLY A 95 0.88 -7.07 11.44
N VAL A 96 1.13 -6.45 10.28
CA VAL A 96 1.26 -7.22 9.04
C VAL A 96 2.46 -8.15 9.23
N SER A 97 2.19 -9.45 9.24
CA SER A 97 3.16 -10.52 9.47
C SER A 97 4.03 -10.68 8.22
N VAL A 98 4.81 -9.66 7.88
CA VAL A 98 5.73 -9.64 6.73
C VAL A 98 7.19 -9.86 7.12
N VAL A 99 7.40 -10.23 8.38
CA VAL A 99 8.66 -10.79 8.90
C VAL A 99 8.32 -12.06 9.67
N GLN A 100 8.41 -13.20 8.98
CA GLN A 100 8.90 -14.46 9.56
C GLN A 100 10.16 -14.86 8.81
#